data_AF-A0A916M4Y5-F1
#
_entry.id   AF-A0A916M4Y5-F1
#
_cell.length_a   1.000
_cell.length_b   1.000
_cell.length_c   1.000
_cell.angle_alpha   90.00
_cell.angle_beta   90.00
_cell.angle_gamma   90.00
#
_symmetry.space_group_name_H-M   'P 1'
#
loop_
_entity.id
_entity.type
_entity.pdbx_description
1 polymer ?
#
loop_
_entity_poly.entity_id
_entity_poly.type
_entity_poly.pdbx_seq_one_letter_code
_entity_poly.pdbx_strand_id
1 'polypeptide(L)'
;EKVVGKNTAQSIQSGLYWGVLAQAEGLIARIRAELGEPGMKVVATGGLAPLYASASPDLAVVDSDLTLRGLKILHDRNADARPLRRS
;
A
#
# COMPACT_ATOMS: atom_id res chain seq x y z
N GLU A 1 -9.27 -13.26 -14.03
CA GLU A 1 -10.21 -12.26 -14.57
C GLU A 1 -9.84 -11.90 -16.01
N LYS A 2 -10.70 -11.20 -16.77
CA LYS A 2 -10.42 -10.82 -18.16
C LYS A 2 -10.05 -9.33 -18.26
N VAL A 3 -8.97 -9.03 -18.96
CA VAL A 3 -8.47 -7.65 -19.19
C VAL A 3 -9.26 -6.94 -20.29
N VAL A 4 -9.69 -7.63 -21.34
CA VAL A 4 -10.49 -7.00 -22.41
C VAL A 4 -11.98 -7.16 -22.09
N GLY A 5 -12.63 -6.04 -21.75
CA GLY A 5 -14.07 -5.97 -21.50
C GLY A 5 -14.88 -6.21 -22.78
N LYS A 6 -16.06 -6.83 -22.65
CA LYS A 6 -16.98 -7.09 -23.78
C LYS A 6 -18.16 -6.12 -23.84
N ASN A 7 -18.23 -5.21 -22.88
CA ASN A 7 -19.20 -4.12 -22.82
C ASN A 7 -18.59 -2.95 -22.02
N THR A 8 -19.23 -1.80 -22.07
CA THR A 8 -18.74 -0.56 -21.45
C THR A 8 -18.43 -0.74 -19.96
N ALA A 9 -19.33 -1.38 -19.19
CA ALA A 9 -19.14 -1.58 -17.75
C ALA A 9 -17.90 -2.43 -17.46
N GLN A 10 -17.73 -3.54 -18.20
CA GLN A 10 -16.55 -4.41 -18.06
C GLN A 10 -15.26 -3.71 -18.48
N SER A 11 -15.29 -2.89 -19.53
CA SER A 11 -14.12 -2.13 -19.98
C SER A 11 -13.67 -1.11 -18.94
N ILE A 12 -14.63 -0.42 -18.29
CA ILE A 12 -14.33 0.52 -17.19
C ILE A 12 -13.77 -0.23 -15.98
N GLN A 13 -14.42 -1.31 -15.54
CA GLN A 13 -13.96 -2.11 -14.41
C GLN A 13 -12.54 -2.66 -14.65
N SER A 14 -12.27 -3.15 -15.85
CA SER A 14 -10.96 -3.63 -16.25
C SER A 14 -9.90 -2.52 -16.18
N GLY A 15 -10.19 -1.36 -16.77
CA GLY A 15 -9.28 -0.22 -16.74
C GLY A 15 -8.96 0.23 -15.32
N LEU A 16 -9.96 0.27 -14.43
CA LEU A 16 -9.77 0.66 -13.03
C LEU A 16 -8.92 -0.37 -12.27
N TYR A 17 -9.16 -1.66 -12.47
CA TYR A 17 -8.41 -2.70 -11.76
C TYR A 17 -6.98 -2.87 -12.30
N TRP A 18 -6.85 -3.19 -13.59
CA TRP A 18 -5.55 -3.47 -14.22
C TRP A 18 -4.70 -2.21 -14.41
N GLY A 19 -5.33 -1.07 -14.64
CA GLY A 19 -4.63 0.21 -14.76
C GLY A 19 -3.95 0.60 -13.44
N VAL A 20 -4.67 0.50 -12.31
CA VAL A 20 -4.10 0.80 -10.99
C VAL A 20 -3.01 -0.20 -10.62
N LEU A 21 -3.21 -1.49 -10.90
CA LEU A 21 -2.21 -2.51 -10.65
C LEU A 21 -0.91 -2.25 -11.42
N ALA A 22 -1.01 -2.04 -12.75
CA ALA A 22 0.15 -1.77 -13.58
C ALA A 22 0.84 -0.44 -13.23
N GLN A 23 0.06 0.58 -12.81
CA GLN A 23 0.61 1.83 -12.30
C GLN A 23 1.44 1.60 -11.04
N ALA A 24 0.92 0.83 -10.07
CA ALA A 24 1.62 0.53 -8.83
C ALA A 24 2.92 -0.24 -9.09
N GLU A 25 2.87 -1.33 -9.87
CA GLU A 25 4.04 -2.14 -10.24
C GLU A 25 5.10 -1.29 -10.97
N GLY A 26 4.66 -0.46 -11.90
CA GLY A 26 5.54 0.42 -12.64
C GLY A 26 6.20 1.49 -11.76
N LEU A 27 5.52 2.00 -10.73
CA LEU A 27 6.10 2.96 -9.79
C LEU A 27 7.10 2.27 -8.86
N ILE A 28 6.74 1.10 -8.31
CA ILE A 28 7.62 0.29 -7.46
C ILE A 28 8.93 -0.02 -8.18
N ALA A 29 8.86 -0.50 -9.43
CA ALA A 29 10.03 -0.81 -10.24
C ALA A 29 10.94 0.42 -10.46
N ARG A 30 10.35 1.58 -10.76
CA ARG A 30 11.10 2.83 -10.96
C ARG A 30 11.80 3.29 -9.68
N ILE A 31 11.09 3.26 -8.55
CA ILE A 31 11.66 3.66 -7.24
C ILE A 31 12.80 2.72 -6.85
N ARG A 32 12.64 1.40 -7.03
CA ARG A 32 13.70 0.42 -6.76
C ARG A 32 14.94 0.69 -7.60
N ALA A 33 14.77 1.00 -8.88
CA ALA A 33 15.88 1.33 -9.78
C ALA A 33 16.57 2.63 -9.37
N GLU A 34 15.81 3.67 -9.00
CA GLU A 34 16.35 4.95 -8.54
C GLU A 34 17.18 4.82 -7.26
N LEU A 35 16.73 3.99 -6.30
CA LEU A 35 17.41 3.77 -5.03
C LEU A 35 18.50 2.69 -5.08
N GLY A 36 18.58 1.91 -6.16
CA GLY A 36 19.50 0.77 -6.26
C GLY A 36 19.12 -0.41 -5.36
N GLU A 37 17.85 -0.52 -4.95
CA GLU A 37 17.36 -1.48 -3.96
C GLU A 37 16.32 -2.44 -4.57
N PRO A 38 16.73 -3.48 -5.33
CA PRO A 38 15.80 -4.40 -5.98
C PRO A 38 14.98 -5.22 -4.98
N GLY A 39 15.50 -5.43 -3.77
CA GLY A 39 14.84 -6.16 -2.68
C GLY A 39 13.96 -5.28 -1.78
N MET A 40 13.72 -4.01 -2.14
CA MET A 40 12.94 -3.10 -1.31
C MET A 40 11.57 -3.69 -0.98
N LYS A 41 11.32 -3.86 0.33
CA LYS A 41 10.04 -4.35 0.84
C LYS A 41 8.95 -3.33 0.53
N VAL A 42 7.86 -3.81 -0.05
CA VAL A 42 6.64 -3.03 -0.29
C VAL A 42 5.58 -3.50 0.70
N VAL A 43 4.87 -2.55 1.31
CA VAL A 43 3.77 -2.81 2.23
C VAL A 43 2.57 -2.00 1.78
N ALA A 44 1.47 -2.67 1.48
CA ALA A 44 0.21 -2.05 1.08
C ALA A 44 -0.72 -1.88 2.29
N THR A 45 -1.43 -0.76 2.36
CA THR A 45 -2.44 -0.47 3.39
C THR A 45 -3.67 0.19 2.78
N GLY A 46 -4.71 0.42 3.59
CA GLY A 46 -6.01 0.94 3.14
C GLY A 46 -6.99 -0.17 2.72
N GLY A 47 -8.28 0.18 2.66
CA GLY A 47 -9.36 -0.81 2.53
C GLY A 47 -9.37 -1.61 1.22
N LEU A 48 -8.72 -1.12 0.17
CA LEU A 48 -8.62 -1.80 -1.13
C LEU A 48 -7.32 -2.60 -1.28
N ALA A 49 -6.35 -2.51 -0.36
CA ALA A 49 -5.10 -3.25 -0.48
C ALA A 49 -5.28 -4.78 -0.62
N PRO A 50 -6.20 -5.45 0.12
CA PRO A 50 -6.42 -6.89 -0.05
C PRO A 50 -6.84 -7.31 -1.46
N LEU A 51 -7.48 -6.42 -2.23
CA LEU A 51 -7.95 -6.69 -3.58
C LEU A 51 -6.80 -6.97 -4.57
N TYR A 52 -5.62 -6.39 -4.31
CA TYR A 52 -4.45 -6.51 -5.18
C TYR A 52 -3.41 -7.49 -4.66
N ALA A 53 -3.55 -7.97 -3.41
CA ALA A 53 -2.56 -8.81 -2.75
C ALA A 53 -2.29 -10.15 -3.47
N SER A 54 -3.31 -10.72 -4.10
CA SER A 54 -3.18 -11.93 -4.91
C SER A 54 -2.78 -11.67 -6.36
N ALA A 55 -2.82 -10.41 -6.80
CA ALA A 55 -2.61 -10.02 -8.19
C ALA A 55 -1.16 -9.63 -8.49
N SER A 56 -0.39 -9.22 -7.48
CA SER A 56 1.03 -8.88 -7.65
C SER A 56 1.85 -9.30 -6.43
N PRO A 57 2.99 -9.98 -6.62
CA PRO A 57 3.93 -10.30 -5.53
C PRO A 57 4.43 -9.06 -4.79
N ASP A 58 4.56 -7.93 -5.50
CA ASP A 58 4.99 -6.67 -4.90
C ASP A 58 3.95 -6.10 -3.93
N LEU A 59 2.67 -6.46 -4.07
CA LEU A 59 1.59 -5.98 -3.21
C LEU A 59 1.09 -7.05 -2.21
N ALA A 60 1.81 -8.18 -2.11
CA ALA A 60 1.39 -9.31 -1.29
C ALA A 60 1.38 -9.03 0.22
N VAL A 61 2.23 -8.11 0.70
CA VAL A 61 2.28 -7.73 2.12
C VAL A 61 1.24 -6.64 2.38
N VAL A 62 0.12 -7.02 2.98
CA VAL A 62 -0.96 -6.10 3.37
C VAL A 62 -0.97 -5.88 4.87
N ASP A 63 -1.16 -4.62 5.26
CA ASP A 63 -1.18 -4.21 6.65
C ASP A 63 -2.26 -3.14 6.90
N SER A 64 -3.43 -3.57 7.39
CA SER A 64 -4.59 -2.69 7.62
C SER A 64 -4.38 -1.67 8.74
N ASP A 65 -3.53 -1.98 9.71
CA ASP A 65 -3.35 -1.18 10.93
C ASP A 65 -2.09 -0.31 10.87
N LEU A 66 -1.44 -0.23 9.71
CA LEU A 66 -0.17 0.49 9.53
C LEU A 66 -0.21 1.91 10.10
N THR A 67 -1.26 2.66 9.78
CA THR A 67 -1.46 4.03 10.30
C THR A 67 -1.68 4.03 11.81
N LEU A 68 -2.52 3.12 12.34
CA LEU A 68 -2.82 3.05 13.77
C LEU A 68 -1.60 2.68 14.60
N ARG A 69 -0.77 1.74 14.11
CA ARG A 69 0.51 1.41 14.75
C ARG A 69 1.47 2.60 14.73
N GLY A 70 1.54 3.34 13.62
CA GLY A 70 2.31 4.58 13.55
C GLY A 70 1.87 5.61 14.59
N LEU A 71 0.56 5.82 14.73
CA LEU A 71 -0.01 6.73 15.74
C LEU A 71 0.30 6.26 17.17
N LYS A 72 0.20 4.96 17.45
CA LYS A 72 0.55 4.41 18.77
C LYS A 72 2.02 4.64 19.11
N ILE A 73 2.93 4.39 18.18
CA ILE A 73 4.37 4.63 18.36
C ILE A 73 4.63 6.12 18.66
N LEU A 74 4.00 7.03 17.93
CA LEU A 74 4.13 8.47 18.17
C LEU A 74 3.57 8.89 19.52
N HIS A 75 2.42 8.34 19.93
CA HIS A 75 1.84 8.59 21.24
C HIS A 75 2.79 8.19 22.36
N ASP A 76 3.33 6.96 22.32
CA ASP A 76 4.19 6.42 23.38
C ASP A 76 5.48 7.24 23.52
N ARG A 77 6.11 7.59 22.39
CA ARG A 77 7.31 8.44 22.39
C ARG A 77 7.07 9.81 23.04
N ASN A 78 5.87 10.37 22.90
CA ASN A 78 5.50 11.66 23.47
C ASN A 78 4.98 11.57 24.91
N ALA A 79 4.47 10.41 25.32
CA ALA A 79 4.08 10.14 26.70
C ALA A 79 5.32 10.03 27.60
N ASP A 80 6.36 9.33 27.13
CA ASP A 80 7.64 9.19 27.84
C ASP A 80 8.43 10.51 27.92
N ALA A 81 8.27 11.39 26.92
CA ALA A 81 8.91 12.70 26.88
C ALA A 81 8.23 13.77 27.77
N ARG A 82 7.05 13.49 28.33
CA ARG A 82 6.31 14.46 29.14
C ARG A 82 6.76 14.35 30.61
N PRO A 83 7.36 15.40 31.21
CA PRO A 83 7.55 15.39 32.66
C PRO A 83 6.18 15.36 33.32
N LEU A 84 5.97 14.43 34.26
CA LEU A 84 4.81 14.39 35.13
C LEU A 84 4.61 15.79 35.71
N ARG A 85 3.56 16.51 35.26
CA ARG A 85 3.14 17.76 35.91
C ARG A 85 2.73 17.37 37.32
N ARG A 86 3.64 17.56 38.28
CA ARG A 86 3.33 17.54 39.70
C ARG A 86 2.36 18.69 39.96
N SER A 87 1.23 18.33 40.56
CA SER A 87 0.21 19.22 41.14
C SER A 87 0.83 20.28 42.04
#